data_AF-A0A2V9X0C3-F1
#
_entry.id   AF-A0A2V9X0C3-F1
#
_cell.length_a   1.000
_cell.length_b   1.000
_cell.length_c   1.000
_cell.angle_alpha   90.00
_cell.angle_beta   90.00
_cell.angle_gamma   90.00
#
_symmetry.space_group_name_H-M   'P 1'
#
loop_
_entity.id
_entity.type
_entity.pdbx_description
1 polymer ?
#
loop_
_entity_poly.entity_id
_entity_poly.type
_entity_poly.pdbx_seq_one_letter_code
_entity_poly.pdbx_strand_id
1 'polypeptide(L)' 'MRRLDLGIGKSESVTTAWIKFPELELQPLSQRAHAQRKIFIATKANTGFSAEIMVDDLGLVTAYPRGWERIAAF' A
#
# COMPACT_ATOMS: atom_id res chain seq x y z
N MET A 1 -0.86 6.57 1.72
CA MET A 1 -2.27 6.97 1.88
C MET A 1 -2.41 8.35 2.46
N ARG A 2 -1.91 8.61 3.68
CA ARG A 2 -1.90 9.97 4.26
C ARG A 2 -1.37 11.06 3.31
N ARG A 3 -0.19 10.86 2.71
CA ARG A 3 0.40 11.82 1.75
C ARG A 3 -0.45 12.07 0.49
N LEU A 4 -1.17 11.05 0.02
CA LEU A 4 -1.98 11.17 -1.20
C LEU A 4 -3.39 11.70 -0.91
N ASP A 5 -3.83 11.63 0.35
CA ASP A 5 -5.16 12.03 0.84
C ASP A 5 -6.30 11.65 -0.14
N LEU A 6 -6.26 10.39 -0.57
CA LEU A 6 -7.17 9.88 -1.60
C LEU A 6 -8.59 9.79 -1.05
N GLY A 7 -9.52 10.52 -1.68
CA GLY A 7 -10.95 10.33 -1.47
C GLY A 7 -11.40 8.92 -1.89
N ILE A 8 -12.48 8.42 -1.26
CA ILE A 8 -13.05 7.11 -1.59
C ILE A 8 -13.41 7.03 -3.07
N GLY A 9 -13.07 5.90 -3.70
CA GLY A 9 -13.26 5.64 -5.12
C GLY A 9 -12.21 6.28 -6.04
N LYS A 10 -11.25 7.04 -5.48
CA LYS A 10 -10.16 7.63 -6.26
C LYS A 10 -8.97 6.68 -6.37
N SER A 11 -8.24 6.84 -7.47
CA SER A 11 -6.95 6.18 -7.67
C SER A 11 -5.89 7.19 -8.05
N GLU A 12 -4.66 6.92 -7.65
CA GLU A 12 -3.50 7.67 -8.07
C GLU A 12 -2.33 6.75 -8.42
N SER A 13 -1.55 7.17 -9.40
CA SER A 13 -0.28 6.51 -9.76
C SER A 13 0.86 7.21 -9.06
N VAL A 14 1.76 6.44 -8.44
CA VAL A 14 2.87 6.95 -7.66
C VAL A 14 4.14 6.15 -7.93
N THR A 15 5.25 6.84 -8.10
CA THR A 15 6.57 6.23 -8.08
C THR A 15 7.08 6.23 -6.63
N THR A 16 7.31 5.04 -6.09
CA THR A 16 7.87 4.85 -4.75
C THR A 16 9.33 4.43 -4.83
N ALA A 17 10.11 4.82 -3.83
CA ALA A 17 11.45 4.28 -3.64
C ALA A 17 11.33 2.92 -2.93
N TRP A 18 11.61 1.84 -3.64
CA TRP A 18 11.54 0.48 -3.11
C TRP A 18 12.93 0.03 -2.70
N ILE A 19 13.09 -0.37 -1.44
CA ILE A 19 14.34 -0.97 -0.94
C ILE A 19 14.17 -2.48 -1.00
N LYS A 20 15.00 -3.14 -1.82
CA LYS A 20 15.00 -4.59 -1.94
C LYS A 20 15.84 -5.21 -0.83
N PHE A 21 15.27 -6.15 -0.10
CA PHE A 21 15.98 -6.94 0.91
C PHE A 21 16.38 -8.31 0.34
N PRO A 22 17.49 -8.89 0.82
CA PRO A 22 18.38 -8.37 1.87
C PRO A 22 19.45 -7.36 1.38
N GLU A 23 19.59 -7.12 0.09
CA GLU A 23 20.72 -6.38 -0.49
C GLU A 23 20.71 -4.85 -0.21
N LEU A 24 19.59 -4.31 0.28
CA LEU A 24 19.35 -2.89 0.55
C LEU A 24 19.50 -1.99 -0.68
N GLU A 25 19.21 -2.54 -1.87
CA GLU A 25 19.24 -1.78 -3.11
C GLU A 25 17.99 -0.90 -3.26
N LEU A 26 18.19 0.38 -3.57
CA LEU A 26 17.11 1.32 -3.86
C LEU A 26 16.72 1.27 -5.35
N GLN A 27 15.45 0.98 -5.62
CA GLN A 27 14.91 0.90 -6.98
C GLN A 27 13.60 1.70 -7.10
N PRO A 28 13.36 2.41 -8.22
CA PRO A 28 12.07 3.04 -8.45
C PRO A 28 11.01 1.96 -8.72
N LEU A 29 9.85 2.13 -8.10
CA LEU A 29 8.73 1.21 -8.26
C LEU A 29 7.46 2.00 -8.61
N SER A 30 6.91 1.74 -9.80
CA SER A 30 5.61 2.30 -10.20
C SER A 30 4.48 1.50 -9.54
N GLN A 31 3.64 2.20 -8.77
CA GLN A 31 2.49 1.64 -8.09
C GLN A 31 1.24 2.44 -8.39
N ARG A 32 0.09 1.77 -8.41
CA ARG A 32 -1.23 2.40 -8.44
C ARG A 32 -1.93 2.12 -7.11
N ALA A 33 -2.40 3.18 -6.46
CA ALA A 33 -3.17 3.09 -5.23
C ALA A 33 -4.64 3.41 -5.53
N HIS A 34 -5.58 2.64 -4.98
CA HIS A 34 -7.01 2.95 -5.00
C HIS A 34 -7.58 2.88 -3.59
N ALA A 35 -8.38 3.88 -3.22
CA ALA A 35 -8.98 3.98 -1.89
C ALA A 35 -10.44 3.50 -1.91
N GLN A 36 -10.78 2.54 -1.06
CA GLN A 36 -12.13 2.02 -0.89
C GLN A 36 -12.46 1.87 0.60
N ARG A 37 -13.14 2.86 1.20
CA ARG A 37 -13.43 2.89 2.65
C ARG A 37 -12.12 2.71 3.46
N LYS A 38 -12.04 1.67 4.32
CA LYS A 38 -10.85 1.30 5.11
C LYS A 38 -9.92 0.32 4.38
N ILE A 39 -10.13 0.11 3.09
CA ILE A 39 -9.40 -0.82 2.23
C ILE A 39 -8.63 -0.02 1.19
N PHE A 40 -7.39 -0.41 0.95
CA PHE A 40 -6.54 0.19 -0.06
C PHE A 40 -5.95 -0.86 -0.97
N ILE A 41 -6.17 -0.66 -2.27
CA ILE A 41 -5.70 -1.58 -3.28
C ILE A 41 -4.37 -1.04 -3.80
N ALA A 42 -3.30 -1.79 -3.57
CA ALA A 42 -1.97 -1.47 -4.08
C ALA A 42 -1.64 -2.40 -5.24
N THR A 43 -1.39 -1.84 -6.41
CA THR A 43 -1.04 -2.60 -7.62
C THR A 43 0.36 -2.24 -8.10
N LYS A 44 1.19 -3.25 -8.36
CA LYS A 44 2.51 -3.09 -9.00
C LYS A 44 2.36 -3.28 -10.51
N ALA A 45 2.58 -2.20 -11.26
CA ALA A 45 2.30 -2.18 -12.70
C ALA A 45 3.04 -3.28 -13.48
N ASN A 46 4.31 -3.52 -13.15
CA ASN A 46 5.18 -4.41 -13.95
C ASN A 46 4.99 -5.91 -13.67
N THR A 47 4.31 -6.28 -12.59
CA THR A 47 4.16 -7.70 -12.20
C THR A 47 2.70 -8.14 -12.12
N GLY A 48 1.75 -7.22 -12.28
CA GLY A 48 0.32 -7.50 -12.10
C GLY A 48 -0.05 -7.84 -10.64
N PHE A 49 0.89 -7.73 -9.71
CA PHE A 49 0.61 -8.01 -8.31
C PHE A 49 -0.35 -6.94 -7.77
N SER A 50 -1.42 -7.39 -7.13
CA SER A 50 -2.38 -6.54 -6.43
C SER A 50 -2.66 -7.11 -5.05
N ALA A 51 -2.90 -6.23 -4.07
CA ALA A 51 -3.32 -6.61 -2.74
C ALA A 51 -4.32 -5.60 -2.17
N GLU A 52 -5.33 -6.11 -1.47
CA GLU A 52 -6.23 -5.33 -0.64
C GLU A 52 -5.66 -5.21 0.76
N ILE A 53 -5.38 -3.99 1.19
CA ILE A 53 -4.73 -3.69 2.47
C ILE A 53 -5.75 -3.01 3.37
N MET A 54 -5.99 -3.56 4.55
CA MET A 54 -6.87 -2.96 5.55
C MET A 54 -6.09 -1.96 6.38
N VAL A 55 -6.71 -0.81 6.69
CA VAL A 55 -6.14 0.22 7.55
C VAL A 55 -7.10 0.71 8.62
N ASP A 56 -6.54 1.31 9.66
CA ASP A 56 -7.30 2.04 10.68
C ASP A 56 -7.58 3.50 10.26
N ASP A 57 -8.22 4.26 11.15
CA ASP A 57 -8.61 5.65 10.90
C ASP A 57 -7.41 6.61 10.77
N LEU A 58 -6.22 6.17 11.19
CA LEU A 58 -4.97 6.91 10.98
C LEU A 58 -4.27 6.51 9.68
N GLY A 59 -4.81 5.53 8.94
CA GLY A 59 -4.23 5.00 7.72
C GLY A 59 -3.03 4.06 7.96
N LEU A 60 -2.90 3.47 9.15
CA LEU A 60 -1.92 2.43 9.44
C LEU A 60 -2.45 1.06 9.04
N VAL A 61 -1.58 0.22 8.48
CA VAL A 61 -1.93 -1.14 8.05
C VAL A 61 -2.33 -2.00 9.25
N THR A 62 -3.52 -2.58 9.18
CA THR A 62 -4.06 -3.52 10.16
C THR A 62 -4.00 -4.96 9.64
N ALA A 63 -4.15 -5.14 8.33
CA ALA A 63 -3.91 -6.41 7.68
C ALA A 63 -3.40 -6.23 6.24
N TYR A 64 -2.43 -7.05 5.89
CA TYR A 64 -1.93 -7.23 4.54
C TYR A 64 -1.98 -8.74 4.23
N PRO A 65 -2.94 -9.18 3.40
CA PRO A 65 -3.12 -10.60 3.09
C PRO A 65 -1.83 -11.30 2.64
N ARG A 66 -1.60 -12.50 3.18
CA ARG A 66 -0.44 -13.37 2.88
C ARG A 66 0.93 -12.79 3.27
N GLY A 67 0.97 -11.80 4.17
CA GLY A 67 2.24 -11.26 4.65
C GLY A 67 2.20 -10.76 6.09
N TRP A 68 1.24 -9.89 6.42
CA TRP A 68 1.29 -9.12 7.68
C TRP A 68 -0.07 -8.97 8.34
N GLU A 69 -0.07 -9.00 9.67
CA GLU A 69 -1.23 -8.71 10.52
C GLU A 69 -0.77 -7.89 11.72
N ARG A 70 -1.60 -6.95 12.16
CA ARG A 70 -1.33 -6.13 13.34
C ARG A 70 -1.75 -6.89 14.61
N ILE A 71 -0.81 -7.08 15.53
CA ILE A 71 -1.01 -7.85 16.78
C ILE A 71 -1.51 -7.03 17.98
N ALA A 72 -1.46 -5.69 17.93
CA ALA A 72 -1.98 -4.83 19.00
C ALA A 72 -2.33 -3.42 18.48
N ALA A 73 -3.34 -2.80 19.08
CA ALA A 73 -3.66 -1.38 18.98
C ALA A 73 -4.13 -0.92 20.37
N PHE A 74 -3.55 0.17 20.89
CA PHE A 74 -3.89 0.76 22.19
C PHE A 74 -5.01 1.79 22.03
#